data_AF-A2A3L9-F1
#
_entry.id   AF-A2A3L9-F1
#
_cell.length_a   1.000
_cell.length_b   1.000
_cell.length_c   1.000
_cell.angle_alpha   90.00
_cell.angle_beta   90.00
_cell.angle_gamma   90.00
#
_symmetry.space_group_name_H-M   'P 1'
#
loop_
_entity.id
_entity.type
_entity.pdbx_description
1 polymer ?
#
loop_
_entity_poly.entity_id
_entity_poly.type
_entity_poly.pdbx_seq_one_letter_code
_entity_poly.pdbx_strand_id
1 'polypeptide(L)'
;MCLHPSSTPPFHQPRKEAVICKQRVPLKKFKSIRETMKEKGLLGEFLRTHKYDPAWKYRFGDLSVTYEPMAYMDAAYFGEISIGTP
;
A
#
# COMPACT_ATOMS: atom_id res chain seq x y z
N MET A 1 -8.34 -4.31 -70.11
CA MET A 1 -7.35 -4.10 -69.04
C MET A 1 -8.06 -4.35 -67.71
N CYS A 2 -7.88 -5.54 -67.14
CA CYS A 2 -8.58 -5.95 -65.92
C CYS A 2 -7.89 -5.34 -64.69
N LEU A 3 -8.70 -4.76 -63.79
CA LEU A 3 -8.30 -4.24 -62.50
C LEU A 3 -7.88 -5.39 -61.57
N HIS A 4 -6.69 -5.31 -60.98
CA HIS A 4 -6.34 -6.11 -59.80
C HIS A 4 -6.19 -5.17 -58.59
N PRO A 5 -7.08 -5.25 -57.59
CA PRO A 5 -6.90 -4.53 -56.32
C PRO A 5 -5.88 -5.27 -55.45
N SER A 6 -4.82 -4.58 -55.03
CA SER A 6 -3.85 -5.09 -54.05
C SER A 6 -4.47 -5.06 -52.64
N SER A 7 -5.13 -6.14 -52.27
CA SER A 7 -5.59 -6.37 -50.90
C SER A 7 -4.44 -6.82 -50.00
N THR A 8 -3.81 -5.89 -49.29
CA THR A 8 -2.99 -6.23 -48.12
C THR A 8 -3.92 -6.59 -46.95
N PRO A 9 -3.81 -7.79 -46.35
CA PRO A 9 -4.65 -8.12 -45.21
C PRO A 9 -4.17 -7.37 -43.96
N PRO A 10 -5.08 -6.93 -43.07
CA PRO A 10 -4.68 -6.32 -41.80
C PRO A 10 -4.04 -7.37 -40.90
N PHE A 11 -2.87 -7.02 -40.36
CA PHE A 11 -2.11 -7.83 -39.41
C PHE A 11 -2.94 -8.02 -38.14
N HIS A 12 -3.64 -9.15 -38.03
CA HIS A 12 -4.38 -9.54 -36.82
C HIS A 12 -3.37 -9.92 -35.75
N GLN A 13 -2.98 -8.96 -34.90
CA GLN A 13 -2.29 -9.30 -33.67
C GLN A 13 -3.28 -10.02 -32.75
N PRO A 14 -2.99 -11.25 -32.32
CA PRO A 14 -3.85 -11.92 -31.35
C PRO A 14 -3.86 -11.09 -30.07
N ARG A 15 -5.06 -10.69 -29.63
CA ARG A 15 -5.24 -10.14 -28.29
C ARG A 15 -4.78 -11.23 -27.31
N LYS A 16 -3.60 -11.04 -26.72
CA LYS A 16 -3.11 -11.92 -25.67
C LYS A 16 -4.21 -12.02 -24.61
N GLU A 17 -4.81 -13.19 -24.45
CA GLU A 17 -5.70 -13.45 -23.33
C GLU A 17 -5.01 -13.01 -22.03
N ALA A 18 -5.69 -12.16 -21.27
CA ALA A 18 -5.21 -11.72 -19.98
C ALA A 18 -5.17 -12.94 -19.05
N VAL A 19 -3.98 -13.45 -18.77
CA VAL A 19 -3.77 -14.40 -17.69
C VAL A 19 -4.08 -13.66 -16.39
N ILE A 20 -5.22 -13.97 -15.78
CA ILE A 20 -5.55 -13.49 -14.44
C ILE A 20 -4.67 -14.27 -13.45
N CYS A 21 -3.44 -13.81 -13.28
CA CYS A 21 -2.60 -14.26 -12.18
C CYS A 21 -3.16 -13.65 -10.90
N LYS A 22 -3.62 -14.50 -9.97
CA LYS A 22 -4.00 -14.06 -8.61
C LYS A 22 -2.75 -13.59 -7.87
N GLN A 23 -2.39 -12.33 -8.04
CA GLN A 23 -1.29 -11.72 -7.31
C GLN A 23 -1.68 -11.60 -5.83
N ARG A 24 -0.99 -12.35 -4.96
CA ARG A 24 -1.20 -12.33 -3.51
C ARG A 24 0.05 -11.76 -2.85
N VAL A 25 -0.14 -10.82 -1.92
CA VAL A 25 0.92 -10.31 -1.06
C VAL A 25 0.86 -11.05 0.27
N PRO A 26 1.89 -11.84 0.64
CA PRO A 26 1.91 -12.49 1.96
C PRO A 26 2.09 -11.42 3.04
N LEU A 27 1.29 -11.51 4.11
CA LEU A 27 1.44 -10.68 5.30
C LEU A 27 2.03 -11.50 6.44
N LYS A 28 3.08 -10.97 7.06
CA LYS A 28 3.71 -11.56 8.25
C LYS A 28 3.25 -10.79 9.48
N LYS A 29 3.00 -11.51 10.58
CA LYS A 29 2.65 -10.92 11.87
C LYS A 29 3.92 -10.57 12.66
N PHE A 30 3.99 -9.35 13.17
CA PHE A 30 5.07 -8.82 14.00
C PHE A 30 4.53 -8.17 15.27
N LYS A 31 5.41 -7.83 16.21
CA LYS A 31 5.05 -7.01 17.38
C LYS A 31 4.63 -5.63 16.91
N SER A 32 3.55 -5.13 17.47
CA SER A 32 3.13 -3.75 17.25
C SER A 32 4.11 -2.75 17.87
N ILE A 33 4.03 -1.51 17.42
CA ILE A 33 4.80 -0.40 18.01
C ILE A 33 4.45 -0.27 19.49
N ARG A 34 3.15 -0.37 19.84
CA ARG A 34 2.69 -0.28 21.23
C ARG A 34 3.30 -1.37 22.11
N GLU A 35 3.30 -2.63 21.67
CA GLU A 35 3.90 -3.74 22.41
C GLU A 35 5.39 -3.50 22.65
N THR A 36 6.11 -3.12 21.59
CA THR A 36 7.56 -2.84 21.67
C THR A 36 7.87 -1.68 22.63
N MET A 37 7.08 -0.62 22.60
CA MET A 37 7.23 0.52 23.51
C MET A 37 6.88 0.15 24.95
N LYS A 38 5.89 -0.72 25.16
CA LYS A 38 5.52 -1.23 26.48
C LYS A 38 6.64 -2.08 27.07
N GLU A 39 7.21 -2.99 26.29
CA GLU A 39 8.36 -3.82 26.69
C GLU A 39 9.57 -2.98 27.07
N LYS A 40 9.80 -1.85 26.38
CA LYS A 40 10.89 -0.90 26.68
C LYS A 40 10.56 0.12 27.78
N GLY A 41 9.34 0.11 28.33
CA GLY A 41 8.91 1.09 29.34
C GLY A 41 8.65 2.52 28.83
N LEU A 42 8.68 2.74 27.52
CA LEU A 42 8.55 4.07 26.90
C LEU A 42 7.09 4.51 26.67
N LEU A 43 6.15 3.56 26.71
CA LEU A 43 4.76 3.82 26.34
C LEU A 43 4.07 4.88 27.22
N GLY A 44 4.34 4.88 28.52
CA GLY A 44 3.69 5.81 29.46
C GLY A 44 4.06 7.27 29.21
N GLU A 45 5.35 7.55 29.04
CA GLU A 45 5.85 8.90 28.74
C GLU A 45 5.36 9.39 27.37
N PHE A 46 5.33 8.50 26.38
CA PHE A 46 4.85 8.82 25.05
C PHE A 46 3.37 9.24 25.07
N LEU A 47 2.50 8.49 25.74
CA LEU A 47 1.06 8.80 25.82
C LEU A 47 0.76 10.06 26.63
N ARG A 48 1.68 10.49 27.52
CA ARG A 48 1.55 11.75 28.26
C ARG A 48 1.79 12.97 27.36
N THR A 49 2.73 12.86 26.43
CA THR A 49 3.14 13.95 25.54
C THR A 49 2.34 13.96 24.22
N HIS A 50 1.89 12.79 23.77
CA HIS A 50 1.17 12.61 22.51
C HIS A 50 -0.23 12.06 22.78
N LYS A 51 -1.25 12.90 22.59
CA LYS A 51 -2.65 12.47 22.71
C LYS A 51 -2.98 11.53 21.55
N TYR A 52 -3.41 10.31 21.89
CA TYR A 52 -3.83 9.32 20.91
C TYR A 52 -5.35 9.37 20.72
N ASP A 53 -5.78 9.75 19.52
CA ASP A 53 -7.18 9.67 19.08
C ASP A 53 -7.26 8.82 17.79
N PRO A 54 -7.83 7.60 17.85
CA PRO A 54 -8.02 6.75 16.65
C PRO A 54 -8.86 7.41 15.56
N ALA A 55 -9.79 8.30 15.92
CA ALA A 55 -10.67 8.97 14.97
C ALA A 55 -9.92 9.98 14.11
N TRP A 56 -8.74 10.45 14.54
CA TRP A 56 -7.97 11.48 13.86
C TRP A 56 -7.59 11.10 12.43
N LYS A 57 -7.31 9.82 12.16
CA LYS A 57 -7.04 9.30 10.82
C LYS A 57 -8.18 9.59 9.82
N TYR A 58 -9.41 9.73 10.32
CA TYR A 58 -10.62 9.93 9.51
C TYR A 58 -11.11 11.38 9.52
N ARG A 59 -10.35 12.31 10.13
CA ARG A 59 -10.64 13.75 10.13
C ARG A 59 -9.94 14.40 8.94
N PHE A 60 -10.66 14.55 7.83
CA PHE A 60 -10.11 15.06 6.57
C PHE A 60 -9.98 16.60 6.49
N GLY A 61 -10.35 17.33 7.55
CA GLY A 61 -10.36 18.81 7.58
C GLY A 61 -9.19 19.48 8.32
N ASP A 62 -8.52 18.75 9.23
CA ASP A 62 -7.52 19.30 10.16
C ASP A 62 -6.09 18.76 9.85
N LEU A 63 -5.80 18.48 8.57
CA LEU A 63 -4.52 17.91 8.11
C LEU A 63 -3.40 18.97 8.09
N SER A 64 -3.12 19.61 9.23
CA SER A 64 -1.89 20.39 9.38
C SER A 64 -0.70 19.43 9.30
N VAL A 65 0.14 19.61 8.27
CA VAL A 65 1.36 18.82 7.96
C VAL A 65 2.36 18.74 9.14
N THR A 66 2.15 19.54 10.18
CA THR A 66 3.00 19.64 11.37
C THR A 66 2.67 18.65 12.48
N TYR A 67 1.55 17.93 12.41
CA TYR A 67 1.17 16.92 13.41
C TYR A 67 0.94 15.57 12.74
N GLU A 68 1.90 14.66 12.89
CA GLU A 68 1.85 13.29 12.39
C GLU A 68 1.40 12.36 13.54
N PRO A 69 0.09 12.14 13.75
CA PRO A 69 -0.37 11.19 14.75
C PRO A 69 0.12 9.79 14.38
N MET A 70 0.65 9.05 15.35
CA MET A 70 0.97 7.63 15.16
C MET A 70 -0.33 6.81 15.04
N ALA A 71 -0.98 6.86 13.87
CA ALA A 71 -2.25 6.19 13.61
C ALA A 71 -2.13 4.66 13.57
N TYR A 72 -0.91 4.12 13.48
CA TYR A 72 -0.62 2.70 13.27
C TYR A 72 0.08 2.03 14.46
N MET A 73 -0.07 2.57 15.69
CA MET A 73 0.59 2.00 16.88
C MET A 73 0.24 0.53 17.13
N ASP A 74 -0.98 0.13 16.77
CA ASP A 74 -1.54 -1.20 16.98
C ASP A 74 -1.44 -2.09 15.72
N ALA A 75 -0.79 -1.61 14.65
CA ALA A 75 -0.58 -2.40 13.44
C ALA A 75 0.39 -3.56 13.71
N ALA A 76 0.02 -4.77 13.27
CA ALA A 76 0.77 -6.00 13.53
C ALA A 76 1.05 -6.85 12.27
N TYR A 77 0.50 -6.50 11.10
CA TYR A 77 0.67 -7.26 9.86
C TYR A 77 1.35 -6.41 8.80
N PHE A 78 2.44 -6.94 8.24
CA PHE A 78 3.31 -6.21 7.31
C PHE A 78 3.61 -7.07 6.08
N GLY A 79 3.59 -6.44 4.91
CA GLY A 79 3.96 -7.03 3.62
C GLY A 79 5.19 -6.35 3.06
N GLU A 80 6.03 -7.11 2.37
CA GLU A 80 7.24 -6.60 1.72
C GLU A 80 6.89 -6.07 0.32
N ILE A 81 7.47 -4.93 -0.05
CA ILE A 81 7.41 -4.35 -1.39
C ILE A 81 8.83 -4.07 -1.90
N SER A 82 9.01 -4.11 -3.21
CA SER A 82 10.24 -3.71 -3.89
C SER A 82 9.97 -2.47 -4.74
N ILE A 83 10.89 -1.51 -4.73
CA ILE A 83 10.80 -0.27 -5.51
C ILE A 83 12.01 -0.19 -6.43
N GLY A 84 11.77 0.13 -7.71
CA GLY A 84 12.83 0.34 -8.70
C GLY A 84 13.31 -0.93 -9.41
N THR A 85 14.38 -0.75 -10.18
CA THR A 85 15.16 -1.80 -10.84
C THR A 85 16.48 -1.89 -10.07
N PRO A 86 17.02 -3.09 -9.79
CA PRO A 86 18.24 -3.23 -9.00
C PRO A 86 19.42 -2.43 -9.56
#